data_AF-A0A842Y6F3-F1
#
_entry.id   AF-A0A842Y6F3-F1
#
_cell.length_a   1.000
_cell.length_b   1.000
_cell.length_c   1.000
_cell.angle_alpha   90.00
_cell.angle_beta   90.00
_cell.angle_gamma   90.00
#
_symmetry.space_group_name_H-M   'P 1'
#
loop_
_entity.id
_entity.type
_entity.pdbx_description
1 polymer ?
#
loop_
_entity_poly.entity_id
_entity_poly.type
_entity_poly.pdbx_seq_one_letter_code
_entity_poly.pdbx_strand_id
1 'polypeptide(L)' 'MCSVGDAFSVDVADALDAKDYKCKDCGNSFQGMGKKIMCPTCHSQNVEAAK' A
#
# COMPACT_ATOMS: atom_id res chain seq x y z
N MET A 1 -6.86 -28.31 26.00
CA MET A 1 -6.14 -27.18 26.65
C MET A 1 -4.83 -27.01 25.92
N CYS A 2 -4.54 -25.93 25.20
CA CYS A 2 -5.15 -24.61 25.20
C CYS A 2 -5.80 -24.33 23.84
N SER A 3 -7.04 -23.83 23.87
CA SER A 3 -7.62 -23.12 22.74
C SER A 3 -6.67 -21.97 22.41
N VAL A 4 -6.14 -21.93 21.19
CA VAL A 4 -5.56 -20.70 20.66
C VAL A 4 -6.72 -19.76 20.32
N GLY A 5 -7.41 -19.32 21.36
CA GLY A 5 -8.10 -18.05 21.36
C GLY A 5 -7.02 -16.99 21.44
N ASP A 6 -6.84 -16.26 20.36
CA ASP A 6 -7.47 -14.96 20.34
C ASP A 6 -7.66 -14.58 18.88
N ALA A 7 -8.86 -14.12 18.58
CA ALA A 7 -9.13 -13.48 17.33
C ALA A 7 -8.12 -12.34 17.19
N PHE A 8 -7.14 -12.49 16.30
CA PHE A 8 -6.69 -11.35 15.50
C PHE A 8 -7.88 -10.95 14.62
N SER A 9 -8.95 -10.45 15.24
CA SER A 9 -9.77 -9.39 14.71
C SER A 9 -8.93 -8.11 14.79
N VAL A 10 -7.68 -8.18 14.31
CA VAL A 10 -7.09 -6.97 13.78
C VAL A 10 -7.94 -6.73 12.56
N ASP A 11 -8.77 -5.72 12.69
CA ASP A 11 -9.24 -4.94 11.59
C ASP A 11 -8.00 -4.47 10.80
N VAL A 12 -7.37 -5.40 10.06
CA VAL A 12 -6.28 -5.12 9.11
C VAL A 12 -6.89 -4.47 7.86
N ALA A 13 -8.21 -4.24 7.85
CA ALA A 13 -8.87 -3.45 6.84
C ALA A 13 -8.59 -1.95 7.05
N ASP A 14 -8.47 -1.48 8.30
CA ASP A 14 -8.31 -0.05 8.60
C ASP A 14 -6.86 0.41 8.83
N ALA A 15 -5.93 -0.50 9.21
CA ALA A 15 -4.58 -0.10 9.63
C ALA A 15 -3.54 0.03 8.49
N LEU A 16 -3.89 -0.37 7.27
CA LEU A 16 -3.02 -0.30 6.11
C LEU A 16 -3.71 0.55 5.04
N ASP A 17 -3.63 1.87 5.18
CA ASP A 17 -3.96 2.87 4.14
C ASP A 17 -3.07 2.66 2.89
N ALA A 18 -3.23 1.53 2.22
CA ALA A 18 -2.67 1.26 0.92
C ALA A 18 -3.44 2.13 -0.06
N LYS A 19 -2.81 3.20 -0.52
CA LYS A 19 -3.36 3.99 -1.62
C LYS A 19 -2.82 3.43 -2.92
N ASP A 20 -3.67 3.41 -3.92
CA ASP A 20 -3.23 3.15 -5.28
C ASP A 20 -2.42 4.34 -5.78
N TYR A 21 -1.31 4.07 -6.45
CA TYR A 21 -0.45 5.06 -7.08
C TYR A 21 -0.21 4.69 -8.53
N LYS A 22 -0.04 5.72 -9.37
CA LYS A 22 0.34 5.58 -10.76
C LYS A 22 1.59 6.41 -11.05
N CYS A 23 2.62 5.77 -11.58
CA CYS A 23 3.82 6.44 -12.06
C CYS A 23 3.53 7.19 -13.36
N LYS A 24 3.92 8.46 -13.43
CA LYS A 24 3.72 9.29 -14.63
C LYS A 24 4.83 9.14 -15.66
N ASP A 25 5.98 8.56 -15.31
CA ASP A 25 7.09 8.38 -16.25
C ASP A 25 7.02 7.06 -17.00
N CYS A 26 6.75 5.95 -16.29
CA CYS A 26 6.65 4.63 -16.91
C CYS A 26 5.21 4.11 -17.04
N GLY A 27 4.23 4.82 -16.46
CA GLY A 27 2.81 4.45 -16.54
C GLY A 27 2.37 3.31 -15.62
N ASN A 28 3.26 2.76 -14.78
CA ASN A 28 2.94 1.61 -13.93
C ASN A 28 2.01 2.00 -12.77
N SER A 29 1.06 1.12 -12.44
CA SER A 29 0.13 1.27 -11.32
C SER A 29 0.52 0.30 -10.20
N PHE A 30 0.57 0.77 -8.95
CA PHE A 30 0.98 -0.04 -7.81
C PHE A 30 0.42 0.52 -6.50
N GLN A 31 0.23 -0.32 -5.50
CA GLN A 31 -0.22 0.12 -4.17
C GLN A 31 0.98 0.48 -3.29
N GLY A 32 0.86 1.62 -2.59
CA GLY A 32 1.89 2.14 -1.71
C GLY A 32 1.30 2.58 -0.37
N MET A 33 2.09 2.46 0.69
CA MET A 33 1.73 2.92 2.03
C MET A 33 2.70 4.03 2.48
N GLY A 34 2.16 5.19 2.86
CA GLY A 34 2.91 6.31 3.42
C GLY A 34 3.05 7.54 2.51
N LYS A 35 3.94 8.46 2.89
CA LYS A 35 4.08 9.81 2.27
C LYS A 35 5.22 9.92 1.24
N LYS A 36 6.15 8.97 1.20
CA LYS A 36 7.30 8.94 0.28
C LYS A 36 7.22 7.67 -0.57
N ILE A 37 6.31 7.69 -1.53
CA ILE A 37 6.14 6.60 -2.49
C ILE A 37 6.99 6.86 -3.73
N MET A 38 7.60 5.80 -4.24
CA MET A 38 8.42 5.80 -5.46
C MET A 38 7.98 4.64 -6.33
N CYS A 39 8.05 4.81 -7.65
CA CYS A 39 7.70 3.74 -8.57
C CYS A 39 8.63 2.54 -8.39
N PRO A 40 8.12 1.32 -8.12
CA PRO A 40 8.95 0.13 -7.97
C PRO A 40 9.58 -0.35 -9.28
N THR A 41 9.11 0.15 -10.42
CA THR A 41 9.55 -0.29 -11.76
C THR A 41 10.69 0.56 -12.30
N CYS A 42 10.57 1.89 -12.19
CA CYS A 42 11.55 2.82 -12.76
C CYS A 42 12.27 3.67 -11.71
N HIS A 43 11.94 3.49 -10.43
CA HIS A 43 12.43 4.32 -9.33
C HIS A 43 12.19 5.82 -9.55
N SER A 44 11.13 6.18 -10.26
CA SER A 44 10.72 7.59 -10.35
C SER A 44 9.96 8.01 -9.10
N GLN A 45 10.21 9.24 -8.64
CA GLN A 45 9.44 9.89 -7.58
C GLN A 45 8.17 10.58 -8.12
N ASN A 46 8.01 10.66 -9.44
CA ASN A 46 6.86 11.27 -10.10
C ASN A 46 5.71 10.25 -10.20
N VAL A 47 5.06 10.04 -9.05
CA VAL A 47 3.92 9.16 -8.84
C VAL A 47 2.73 9.97 -8.35
N GLU A 48 1.53 9.62 -8.81
CA GLU A 48 0.28 10.27 -8.43
C GLU A 48 -0.61 9.27 -7.70
N ALA A 49 -1.24 9.69 -6.59
CA ALA A 49 -2.22 8.87 -5.91
C ALA A 49 -3.47 8.72 -6.80
N ALA A 50 -3.78 7.50 -7.19
CA ALA A 50 -5.07 7.16 -7.78
C ALA A 50 -6.10 7.19 -6.63
N LYS A 51 -7.11 8.06 -6.80
CA LYS A 51 -8.19 8.22 -5.83
C LYS A 51 -9.12 7.02 -5.80
#